data_AF-A0A7S2JQN4-F1
#
_entry.id   AF-A0A7S2JQN4-F1
#
_cell.length_a   1.000
_cell.length_b   1.000
_cell.length_c   1.000
_cell.angle_alpha   90.00
_cell.angle_beta   90.00
_cell.angle_gamma   90.00
#
_symmetry.space_group_name_H-M   'P 1'
#
loop_
_entity.id
_entity.type
_entity.pdbx_description
1 polymer ?
#
loop_
_entity_poly.entity_id
_entity_poly.type
_entity_poly.pdbx_seq_one_letter_code
_entity_poly.pdbx_strand_id
1 'polypeptide(L)'
;FEEDLPWGDKGFVLESVREDGDALAHASEELRGDPEVVLEAVREAGHALQHAALALRRDRAIVLESVGQHGGALRYAAEELRGDREVVLRALGQSGIALQYASTDLLGDKEVMLQAVRQRP
;
A
#
# COMPACT_ATOMS: atom_id res chain seq x y z
N PHE A 1 -5.01 -31.45 -15.29
CA PHE A 1 -6.22 -30.69 -14.99
C PHE A 1 -5.75 -29.43 -14.31
N GLU A 2 -5.45 -28.40 -15.10
CA GLU A 2 -5.33 -27.05 -14.54
C GLU A 2 -6.77 -26.63 -14.31
N GLU A 3 -7.18 -26.57 -13.05
CA GLU A 3 -8.42 -25.88 -12.72
C GLU A 3 -8.24 -24.43 -13.19
N ASP A 4 -9.11 -23.96 -14.07
CA ASP A 4 -9.25 -22.53 -14.36
C ASP A 4 -9.68 -21.86 -13.06
N LEU A 5 -8.70 -21.58 -12.19
CA LEU A 5 -8.97 -20.95 -10.92
C LEU A 5 -9.58 -19.57 -11.21
N PRO A 6 -10.63 -19.16 -10.48
CA PRO A 6 -11.40 -17.95 -10.78
C PRO A 6 -10.62 -16.64 -10.53
N TRP A 7 -9.32 -16.71 -10.28
CA TRP A 7 -8.43 -15.57 -10.06
C TRP A 7 -8.15 -14.71 -11.30
N GLY A 8 -8.67 -15.12 -12.47
CA GLY A 8 -8.76 -14.28 -13.67
C GLY A 8 -10.07 -13.50 -13.78
N ASP A 9 -11.09 -13.83 -12.98
CA ASP A 9 -12.39 -13.16 -13.00
C ASP A 9 -12.41 -11.98 -12.01
N LYS A 10 -12.61 -10.77 -12.54
CA LYS A 10 -12.61 -9.56 -11.73
C LYS A 10 -13.68 -9.59 -10.62
N GLY A 11 -14.85 -10.14 -10.89
CA GLY A 11 -15.96 -10.20 -9.93
C GLY A 11 -15.61 -11.07 -8.72
N PHE A 12 -15.11 -12.27 -8.98
CA PHE A 12 -14.64 -13.19 -7.95
C PHE A 12 -13.48 -12.61 -7.13
N VAL A 13 -12.49 -12.00 -7.81
CA VAL A 13 -11.36 -11.38 -7.11
C VAL A 13 -11.82 -10.22 -6.24
N LEU A 14 -12.74 -9.37 -6.72
CA LEU A 14 -13.30 -8.27 -5.92
C LEU A 14 -14.04 -8.75 -4.68
N GLU A 15 -14.79 -9.85 -4.77
CA GLU A 15 -15.44 -10.47 -3.60
C GLU A 15 -14.40 -10.99 -2.61
N SER A 16 -13.38 -11.68 -3.12
CA SER A 16 -12.31 -12.27 -2.29
C SER A 16 -11.49 -11.20 -1.56
N VAL A 17 -11.06 -10.14 -2.23
CA VAL A 17 -10.21 -9.10 -1.63
C VAL A 17 -10.94 -8.22 -0.62
N ARG A 18 -12.29 -8.22 -0.63
CA ARG A 18 -13.09 -7.54 0.40
C ARG A 18 -13.19 -8.31 1.69
N GLU A 19 -13.04 -9.63 1.63
CA GLU A 19 -12.99 -10.50 2.81
C GLU A 19 -11.56 -10.68 3.33
N ASP A 20 -10.59 -10.77 2.42
CA ASP A 20 -9.16 -10.91 2.72
C ASP A 20 -8.34 -10.20 1.63
N GLY A 21 -7.79 -9.03 1.94
CA GLY A 21 -7.00 -8.24 1.00
C GLY A 21 -5.74 -8.95 0.49
N ASP A 22 -5.22 -9.95 1.22
CA ASP A 22 -4.09 -10.76 0.75
C ASP A 22 -4.49 -11.72 -0.39
N ALA A 23 -5.80 -11.92 -0.64
CA ALA A 23 -6.30 -12.64 -1.80
C ALA A 23 -5.82 -12.04 -3.14
N LEU A 24 -5.42 -10.75 -3.15
CA LEU A 24 -4.79 -10.11 -4.30
C LEU A 24 -3.52 -10.84 -4.78
N ALA A 25 -2.84 -11.60 -3.90
CA ALA A 25 -1.68 -12.41 -4.26
C ALA A 25 -1.97 -13.49 -5.31
N HIS A 26 -3.22 -13.97 -5.35
CA HIS A 26 -3.66 -15.04 -6.25
C HIS A 26 -4.20 -14.51 -7.58
N ALA A 27 -4.64 -13.25 -7.61
CA ALA A 27 -5.19 -12.62 -8.80
C ALA A 27 -4.20 -12.65 -9.98
N SER A 28 -4.75 -12.71 -11.19
CA SER A 28 -3.98 -12.62 -12.43
C SER A 28 -3.13 -11.34 -12.47
N GLU A 29 -2.06 -11.35 -13.27
CA GLU A 29 -1.20 -10.17 -13.41
C GLU A 29 -1.96 -8.92 -13.88
N GLU A 30 -2.96 -9.12 -14.75
CA GLU A 30 -3.85 -8.07 -15.22
C GLU A 30 -4.65 -7.46 -14.06
N LEU A 31 -5.28 -8.29 -13.21
CA LEU A 31 -6.08 -7.80 -12.08
C LEU A 31 -5.24 -7.23 -10.95
N ARG A 32 -4.00 -7.70 -10.77
CA ARG A 32 -3.03 -7.04 -9.87
C ARG A 32 -2.61 -5.66 -10.38
N GLY A 33 -2.84 -5.38 -11.67
CA GLY A 33 -2.67 -4.07 -12.30
C GLY A 33 -3.97 -3.26 -12.42
N ASP A 34 -5.12 -3.80 -11.99
CA ASP A 34 -6.40 -3.11 -12.00
C ASP A 34 -6.51 -2.19 -10.76
N PRO A 35 -6.61 -0.86 -10.93
CA PRO A 35 -6.66 0.07 -9.80
C PRO A 35 -7.84 -0.18 -8.85
N GLU A 36 -8.99 -0.62 -9.35
CA GLU A 36 -10.17 -0.86 -8.53
C GLU A 36 -9.96 -2.07 -7.62
N VAL A 37 -9.47 -3.17 -8.20
CA VAL A 37 -9.18 -4.40 -7.44
C VAL A 37 -8.13 -4.14 -6.37
N VAL A 38 -7.03 -3.47 -6.73
CA VAL A 38 -5.97 -3.14 -5.78
C VAL A 38 -6.47 -2.18 -4.70
N LEU A 39 -7.30 -1.19 -5.05
CA LEU A 39 -7.82 -0.23 -4.09
C LEU A 39 -8.72 -0.91 -3.05
N GLU A 40 -9.58 -1.84 -3.48
CA GLU A 40 -10.41 -2.63 -2.56
C GLU A 40 -9.54 -3.50 -1.64
N ALA A 41 -8.52 -4.17 -2.19
CA ALA A 41 -7.59 -4.97 -1.39
C ALA A 41 -6.83 -4.15 -0.35
N VAL A 42 -6.32 -2.96 -0.69
CA VAL A 42 -5.57 -2.13 0.26
C VAL A 42 -6.46 -1.46 1.32
N ARG A 43 -7.74 -1.24 1.00
CA ARG A 43 -8.73 -0.75 1.98
C ARG A 43 -8.99 -1.79 3.07
N GLU A 44 -9.06 -3.05 2.69
CA GLU A 44 -9.18 -4.18 3.62
C GLU A 44 -7.85 -4.38 4.37
N ALA A 45 -6.76 -4.65 3.63
CA ALA A 45 -5.43 -4.89 4.18
C ALA A 45 -4.39 -3.97 3.55
N GLY A 46 -3.94 -2.94 4.28
CA GLY A 46 -2.99 -1.96 3.76
C GLY A 46 -1.70 -2.57 3.17
N HIS A 47 -1.22 -3.71 3.70
CA HIS A 47 -0.04 -4.41 3.19
C HIS A 47 -0.26 -5.15 1.86
N ALA A 48 -1.50 -5.33 1.41
CA ALA A 48 -1.85 -5.94 0.12
C ALA A 48 -1.21 -5.21 -1.08
N LEU A 49 -0.79 -3.95 -0.89
CA LEU A 49 0.02 -3.19 -1.86
C LEU A 49 1.27 -3.97 -2.34
N GLN A 50 1.81 -4.88 -1.51
CA GLN A 50 2.92 -5.76 -1.88
C GLN A 50 2.60 -6.70 -3.05
N HIS A 51 1.32 -6.95 -3.31
CA HIS A 51 0.82 -7.76 -4.41
C HIS A 51 0.44 -6.90 -5.61
N ALA A 52 0.19 -5.60 -5.47
CA ALA A 52 -0.11 -4.75 -6.62
C ALA A 52 1.00 -4.76 -7.69
N ALA A 53 0.64 -4.52 -8.95
CA ALA A 53 1.59 -4.27 -10.02
C ALA A 53 2.48 -3.06 -9.69
N LEU A 54 3.72 -3.07 -10.19
CA LEU A 54 4.69 -2.01 -9.90
C LEU A 54 4.19 -0.60 -10.28
N ALA A 55 3.38 -0.50 -11.34
CA ALA A 55 2.76 0.76 -11.75
C ALA A 55 1.83 1.33 -10.67
N LEU A 56 1.05 0.49 -9.98
CA LEU A 56 0.13 0.92 -8.93
C LEU A 56 0.85 1.19 -7.60
N ARG A 57 2.03 0.62 -7.36
CA ARG A 57 2.90 1.01 -6.23
C ARG A 57 3.52 2.40 -6.41
N ARG A 58 3.46 2.95 -7.62
CA ARG A 58 3.80 4.34 -7.96
C ARG A 58 2.58 5.25 -7.97
N ASP A 59 1.38 4.69 -7.86
CA ASP A 59 0.17 5.48 -7.76
C ASP A 59 0.08 6.05 -6.33
N ARG A 60 0.22 7.37 -6.26
CA ARG A 60 0.22 8.09 -4.99
C ARG A 60 -1.07 7.91 -4.20
N ALA A 61 -2.23 7.86 -4.88
CA ALA A 61 -3.52 7.75 -4.21
C ALA A 61 -3.69 6.36 -3.58
N ILE A 62 -3.32 5.30 -4.31
CA ILE A 62 -3.36 3.92 -3.79
C ILE A 62 -2.38 3.77 -2.63
N VAL A 63 -1.17 4.32 -2.75
CA VAL A 63 -0.16 4.27 -1.69
C VAL A 63 -0.62 5.02 -0.44
N LEU A 64 -1.24 6.20 -0.60
CA LEU A 64 -1.81 6.94 0.53
C LEU A 64 -2.89 6.17 1.28
N GLU A 65 -3.77 5.49 0.54
CA GLU A 65 -4.80 4.62 1.13
C GLU A 65 -4.13 3.47 1.91
N SER A 66 -3.19 2.77 1.27
CA SER A 66 -2.44 1.66 1.85
C SER A 66 -1.70 2.03 3.14
N VAL A 67 -0.96 3.14 3.17
CA VAL A 67 -0.25 3.58 4.38
C VAL A 67 -1.19 4.16 5.44
N GLY A 68 -2.35 4.66 5.02
CA GLY A 68 -3.41 5.10 5.92
C GLY A 68 -4.01 3.94 6.71
N GLN A 69 -4.15 2.77 6.09
CA GLN A 69 -4.59 1.54 6.72
C GLN A 69 -3.46 0.88 7.53
N HIS A 70 -2.27 0.76 6.95
CA HIS A 70 -1.11 0.15 7.59
C HIS A 70 0.17 0.94 7.31
N GLY A 71 0.68 1.69 8.29
CA GLY A 71 1.87 2.54 8.12
C GLY A 71 3.12 1.79 7.62
N GLY A 72 3.27 0.52 7.97
CA GLY A 72 4.37 -0.32 7.47
C GLY A 72 4.31 -0.62 5.97
N ALA A 73 3.17 -0.40 5.32
CA ALA A 73 2.99 -0.63 3.88
C ALA A 73 3.82 0.32 3.01
N LEU A 74 4.34 1.40 3.61
CA LEU A 74 5.31 2.31 2.98
C LEU A 74 6.50 1.55 2.35
N ARG A 75 6.89 0.41 2.93
CA ARG A 75 7.97 -0.45 2.39
C ARG A 75 7.71 -0.98 0.98
N TYR A 76 6.44 -1.06 0.58
CA TYR A 76 6.01 -1.59 -0.71
C TYR A 76 5.78 -0.49 -1.73
N ALA A 77 5.68 0.77 -1.30
CA ALA A 77 5.61 1.91 -2.20
C ALA A 77 6.88 2.01 -3.04
N ALA A 78 6.75 2.60 -4.23
CA ALA A 78 7.89 2.94 -5.05
C ALA A 78 8.83 3.92 -4.33
N GLU A 79 10.12 3.85 -4.67
CA GLU A 79 11.17 4.58 -3.97
C GLU A 79 10.91 6.08 -3.91
N GLU A 80 10.38 6.64 -4.99
CA GLU A 80 10.05 8.05 -5.12
C GLU A 80 8.97 8.47 -4.12
N LEU A 81 8.00 7.60 -3.82
CA LEU A 81 6.93 7.87 -2.86
C LEU A 81 7.34 7.63 -1.41
N ARG A 82 8.41 6.86 -1.15
CA ARG A 82 9.02 6.77 0.18
C ARG A 82 9.74 8.06 0.59
N GLY A 83 9.97 8.97 -0.36
CA GLY A 83 10.41 10.34 -0.11
C GLY A 83 9.30 11.39 -0.26
N ASP A 84 8.06 10.99 -0.54
CA ASP A 84 6.94 11.92 -0.57
C ASP A 84 6.55 12.28 0.87
N ARG A 85 6.64 13.58 1.18
CA ARG A 85 6.41 14.09 2.53
C ARG A 85 5.03 13.72 3.08
N GLU A 86 3.98 13.82 2.27
CA GLU A 86 2.61 13.54 2.72
C GLU A 86 2.43 12.03 2.97
N VAL A 87 2.91 11.20 2.04
CA VAL A 87 2.86 9.74 2.16
C VAL A 87 3.57 9.28 3.43
N VAL A 88 4.78 9.78 3.67
CA VAL A 88 5.57 9.38 4.85
C VAL A 88 4.94 9.90 6.14
N LEU A 89 4.46 11.15 6.18
CA LEU A 89 3.77 11.67 7.37
C LEU A 89 2.51 10.86 7.68
N ARG A 90 1.72 10.50 6.65
CA ARG A 90 0.54 9.64 6.82
C ARG A 90 0.92 8.28 7.39
N ALA A 91 1.97 7.66 6.84
CA ALA A 91 2.49 6.37 7.30
C ALA A 91 2.99 6.43 8.75
N LEU A 92 3.71 7.50 9.11
CA LEU A 92 4.24 7.72 10.47
C LEU A 92 3.15 7.97 11.50
N GLY A 93 2.08 8.69 11.10
CA GLY A 93 0.89 8.87 11.93
C GLY A 93 0.20 7.54 12.26
N GLN A 94 0.27 6.56 11.36
CA GLN A 94 -0.31 5.24 11.57
C GLN A 94 0.61 4.28 12.32
N SER A 95 1.92 4.28 12.02
CA SER A 95 2.90 3.46 12.73
C SER A 95 4.28 4.07 12.68
N GLY A 96 4.91 4.23 13.84
CA GLY A 96 6.31 4.69 13.93
C GLY A 96 7.31 3.75 13.25
N ILE A 97 6.93 2.50 12.97
CA ILE A 97 7.74 1.55 12.19
C ILE A 97 7.95 2.06 10.76
N ALA A 98 7.01 2.84 10.21
CA ALA A 98 7.13 3.42 8.87
C ALA A 98 8.42 4.23 8.67
N LEU A 99 8.98 4.76 9.76
CA LEU A 99 10.23 5.51 9.75
C LEU A 99 11.40 4.73 9.13
N GLN A 100 11.45 3.41 9.31
CA GLN A 100 12.53 2.60 8.76
C GLN A 100 12.47 2.46 7.23
N TYR A 101 11.34 2.84 6.62
CA TYR A 101 11.09 2.72 5.20
C TYR A 101 11.08 4.05 4.46
N ALA A 102 11.09 5.19 5.19
CA ALA A 102 11.19 6.51 4.60
C ALA A 102 12.57 6.75 3.97
N SER A 103 12.64 7.65 2.99
CA SER A 103 13.92 8.03 2.38
C SER A 103 14.83 8.72 3.41
N THR A 104 16.14 8.53 3.26
CA THR A 104 17.15 9.15 4.14
C THR A 104 17.06 10.67 4.16
N ASP A 105 16.68 11.28 3.03
CA ASP A 105 16.53 12.73 2.91
C ASP A 105 15.42 13.24 3.82
N LEU A 106 14.29 12.53 3.87
CA LEU A 106 13.16 12.91 4.71
C LEU A 106 13.44 12.64 6.20
N LEU A 107 14.23 11.62 6.51
CA LEU A 107 14.71 11.35 7.87
C LEU A 107 15.66 12.43 8.40
N GLY A 108 16.41 13.07 7.50
CA GLY A 108 17.25 14.23 7.82
C GLY A 108 16.47 15.53 8.03
N ASP A 109 15.22 15.60 7.55
CA ASP A 109 14.35 16.75 7.70
C ASP A 109 13.76 16.80 9.12
N LYS A 110 14.32 17.72 9.92
CA LYS A 110 13.90 17.94 11.31
C LYS A 110 12.43 18.33 11.42
N GLU A 111 11.87 19.07 10.46
CA GLU A 111 10.48 19.50 10.52
C GLU A 111 9.55 18.30 10.33
N VAL A 112 9.86 17.42 9.38
CA VAL A 112 9.11 16.17 9.16
C VAL A 112 9.19 15.29 10.40
N MET A 113 10.37 15.13 10.99
CA MET A 113 10.56 14.34 12.20
C MET A 113 9.80 14.90 13.41
N LEU A 114 9.80 16.23 13.58
CA LEU A 114 9.03 16.89 14.63
C LEU A 114 7.52 16.73 14.42
N GLN A 115 7.03 16.85 13.17
CA GLN A 115 5.64 16.62 12.83
C GLN A 115 5.21 15.17 13.11
N ALA A 116 6.04 14.20 12.74
CA ALA A 116 5.79 12.79 13.01
C ALA A 116 5.68 12.49 14.52
N VAL A 117 6.55 13.09 15.34
CA VAL A 117 6.49 12.93 16.81
C VAL A 117 5.22 13.55 17.41
N ARG A 118 4.79 14.71 16.90
CA ARG A 118 3.59 15.41 17.38
C ARG A 118 2.27 14.71 17.02
N GLN A 119 2.25 13.97 15.92
CA GLN A 119 1.04 13.31 15.42
C GLN A 119 0.79 11.93 16.05
N ARG A 120 1.70 11.43 16.89
CA ARG A 120 1.47 10.19 17.64
C ARG A 120 0.49 10.48 18.80
N PRO A 121 -0.67 9.80 18.87
CA PRO A 121 -1.62 9.97 19.97
C PRO A 121 -1.08 9.45 21.30
#